data_AF-A0A7W1EQR1-F1
#
_entry.id   AF-A0A7W1EQR1-F1
#
_cell.length_a   1.000
_cell.length_b   1.000
_cell.length_c   1.000
_cell.angle_alpha   90.00
_cell.angle_beta   90.00
_cell.angle_gamma   90.00
#
_symmetry.space_group_name_H-M   'P 1'
#
loop_
_entity.id
_entity.type
_entity.pdbx_description
1 polymer ?
#
loop_
_entity_poly.entity_id
_entity_poly.type
_entity_poly.pdbx_seq_one_letter_code
_entity_poly.pdbx_strand_id
1 'polypeptide(L)'
;MKGNIIIIILVAILILVLIIGIVMGYFNYSANHRPEQAEFNKGTVPRELPNGSYNGSATVGIGSWLGKSFDAQAKTGVNRFADSDRYVFTVYPGKGLTDSREVIKIDYNQPTNPWWLKFVTDEIVQVAPDEYLGKIQVNVLPGLPMTYGYFRLKK
;
A
#
# COMPACT_ATOMS: atom_id res chain seq x y z
N MET A 1 -31.26 11.50 -30.86
CA MET A 1 -29.97 10.74 -30.97
C MET A 1 -28.95 11.08 -29.88
N LYS A 2 -28.64 12.36 -29.61
CA LYS A 2 -27.61 12.72 -28.59
C LYS A 2 -27.95 12.31 -27.15
N GLY A 3 -29.22 12.38 -26.73
CA GLY A 3 -29.65 12.01 -25.37
C GLY A 3 -29.38 10.53 -25.01
N ASN A 4 -29.60 9.61 -25.95
CA ASN A 4 -29.38 8.19 -25.72
C ASN A 4 -27.89 7.85 -25.56
N ILE A 5 -27.01 8.58 -26.26
CA ILE A 5 -25.55 8.39 -26.16
C ILE A 5 -25.06 8.81 -24.76
N ILE A 6 -25.55 9.95 -24.25
CA ILE A 6 -25.19 10.43 -22.90
C ILE A 6 -25.62 9.40 -21.85
N ILE A 7 -26.83 8.86 -21.94
CA ILE A 7 -27.34 7.85 -21.01
C ILE A 7 -26.48 6.57 -21.05
N ILE A 8 -26.12 6.09 -22.24
CA ILE A 8 -25.26 4.91 -22.40
C ILE A 8 -23.89 5.13 -21.73
N ILE A 9 -23.28 6.30 -21.93
CA ILE A 9 -21.98 6.64 -21.32
C ILE A 9 -22.11 6.65 -19.79
N LEU A 10 -23.14 7.28 -19.24
CA LEU A 10 -23.35 7.34 -17.79
C LEU A 10 -23.57 5.95 -17.19
N VAL A 11 -24.35 5.09 -17.85
CA VAL A 11 -24.57 3.71 -17.42
C VAL A 11 -23.27 2.90 -17.49
N ALA A 12 -22.48 3.05 -18.55
CA ALA A 12 -21.18 2.38 -18.67
C ALA A 12 -20.20 2.80 -17.56
N ILE A 13 -20.15 4.10 -17.22
CA ILE A 13 -19.35 4.61 -16.09
C ILE A 13 -19.83 4.01 -14.77
N LEU A 14 -21.14 3.96 -14.54
CA LEU A 14 -21.70 3.39 -13.32
C LEU A 14 -21.35 1.90 -13.18
N ILE A 15 -21.48 1.13 -14.26
CA ILE A 15 -21.10 -0.30 -14.29
C ILE A 15 -19.60 -0.45 -14.01
N LEU A 16 -18.76 0.40 -14.61
CA LEU A 16 -17.31 0.37 -14.37
C LEU A 16 -16.98 0.63 -12.89
N VAL A 17 -17.60 1.65 -12.28
CA VAL A 17 -17.42 1.96 -10.85
C VAL A 17 -17.89 0.79 -9.97
N LEU A 18 -19.01 0.17 -10.31
CA LEU A 18 -19.52 -1.00 -9.58
C LEU A 18 -18.54 -2.18 -9.66
N ILE A 19 -18.01 -2.48 -10.85
CA ILE A 19 -17.01 -3.53 -11.04
C ILE A 19 -15.75 -3.24 -10.21
N ILE A 20 -15.24 -2.01 -10.27
CA ILE A 20 -14.07 -1.60 -9.46
C ILE A 20 -14.38 -1.78 -7.97
N GLY A 21 -15.56 -1.37 -7.50
CA GLY A 21 -15.98 -1.55 -6.11
C GLY A 21 -16.03 -3.01 -5.68
N ILE A 22 -16.59 -3.91 -6.52
CA ILE A 22 -16.64 -5.35 -6.25
C ILE A 22 -15.24 -5.94 -6.18
N VAL A 23 -14.38 -5.61 -7.14
CA VAL A 23 -13.00 -6.10 -7.20
C VAL A 23 -12.21 -5.63 -5.97
N MET A 24 -12.28 -4.34 -5.64
CA MET A 24 -11.62 -3.79 -4.45
C MET A 24 -12.17 -4.40 -3.15
N GLY A 25 -13.48 -4.60 -3.06
CA GLY A 25 -14.12 -5.28 -1.93
C GLY A 25 -13.65 -6.72 -1.77
N TYR A 26 -13.48 -7.45 -2.88
CA TYR A 26 -12.92 -8.81 -2.87
C TYR A 26 -11.46 -8.82 -2.39
N PHE A 27 -10.60 -7.93 -2.90
CA PHE A 27 -9.20 -7.84 -2.44
C PHE A 27 -9.14 -7.50 -0.95
N ASN A 28 -9.93 -6.53 -0.49
CA ASN A 28 -10.01 -6.16 0.91
C ASN A 28 -10.48 -7.33 1.79
N TYR A 29 -11.56 -8.00 1.40
CA TYR A 29 -12.04 -9.18 2.12
C TYR A 29 -10.98 -10.28 2.16
N SER A 30 -10.39 -10.63 1.00
CA SER A 30 -9.35 -11.66 0.90
C SER A 30 -8.16 -11.33 1.78
N ALA A 31 -7.65 -10.10 1.73
CA ALA A 31 -6.50 -9.67 2.51
C ALA A 31 -6.76 -9.70 4.03
N ASN A 32 -7.97 -9.36 4.47
CA ASN A 32 -8.31 -9.41 5.90
C ASN A 32 -8.48 -10.83 6.45
N HIS A 33 -8.67 -11.85 5.59
CA HIS A 33 -8.80 -13.26 5.99
C HIS A 33 -7.51 -14.07 5.79
N ARG A 34 -6.40 -13.40 5.45
CA ARG A 34 -5.10 -14.02 5.25
C ARG A 34 -4.31 -14.16 6.56
N PRO A 35 -3.42 -15.16 6.69
CA PRO A 35 -2.60 -15.33 7.88
C PRO A 35 -1.71 -14.12 8.16
N GLU A 36 -1.28 -13.39 7.13
CA GLU A 36 -0.52 -12.14 7.25
C GLU A 36 -1.26 -11.09 8.08
N GLN A 37 -2.60 -11.03 8.06
CA GLN A 37 -3.34 -10.11 8.91
C GLN A 37 -3.11 -10.42 10.40
N ALA A 38 -3.12 -11.71 10.77
CA ALA A 38 -2.90 -12.12 12.15
C ALA A 38 -1.44 -11.90 12.59
N GLU A 39 -0.48 -12.05 11.68
CA GLU A 39 0.93 -11.75 11.94
C GLU A 39 1.19 -10.25 12.04
N PHE A 40 0.58 -9.46 11.16
CA PHE A 40 0.61 -8.00 11.21
C PHE A 40 0.02 -7.47 12.53
N ASN A 41 -0.98 -8.17 13.08
CA ASN A 41 -1.54 -7.89 14.41
C ASN A 41 -0.60 -8.14 15.58
N LYS A 42 0.43 -8.98 15.39
CA LYS A 42 1.42 -9.28 16.43
C LYS A 42 2.70 -8.46 16.28
N GLY A 43 2.91 -7.84 15.13
CA GLY A 43 4.10 -7.02 14.87
C GLY A 43 4.12 -5.73 15.69
N THR A 44 5.30 -5.14 15.80
CA THR A 44 5.54 -3.94 16.61
C THR A 44 6.18 -2.83 15.79
N VAL A 45 6.04 -1.58 16.23
CA VAL A 45 6.82 -0.48 15.65
C VAL A 45 8.23 -0.50 16.24
N PRO A 46 9.29 -0.58 15.43
CA PRO A 46 10.66 -0.52 15.93
C PRO A 46 10.93 0.85 16.58
N ARG A 47 11.91 0.89 17.49
CA ARG A 47 12.36 2.15 18.11
C ARG A 47 12.98 3.11 17.08
N GLU A 48 13.64 2.55 16.08
CA GLU A 48 14.31 3.30 15.01
C GLU A 48 13.62 3.03 13.67
N LEU A 49 13.60 4.04 12.80
CA LEU A 49 13.07 3.85 11.46
C LEU A 49 13.98 2.90 10.65
N PRO A 50 13.41 2.09 9.73
CA PRO A 50 14.20 1.25 8.83
C PRO A 50 15.23 2.09 8.08
N ASN A 51 16.42 1.53 7.91
CA ASN A 51 17.50 2.17 7.16
C ASN A 51 18.17 1.17 6.22
N GLY A 52 18.54 1.65 5.04
CA GLY A 52 19.17 0.84 3.99
C GLY A 52 18.18 0.05 3.14
N SER A 53 18.72 -0.91 2.38
CA SER A 53 17.99 -1.69 1.39
C SER A 53 17.41 -2.99 1.96
N TYR A 54 16.17 -3.30 1.58
CA TYR A 54 15.45 -4.51 1.95
C TYR A 54 14.89 -5.20 0.70
N ASN A 55 15.07 -6.50 0.61
CA ASN A 55 14.50 -7.35 -0.42
C ASN A 55 13.02 -7.60 -0.15
N GLY A 56 12.23 -7.51 -1.21
CA GLY A 56 10.77 -7.55 -1.19
C GLY A 56 10.21 -8.88 -1.64
N SER A 57 9.08 -9.26 -1.05
CA SER A 57 8.16 -10.26 -1.63
C SER A 57 6.72 -9.80 -1.38
N ALA A 58 5.79 -10.06 -2.30
CA ALA A 58 4.42 -9.58 -2.18
C ALA A 58 3.42 -10.70 -2.46
N THR A 59 2.28 -10.64 -1.78
CA THR A 59 1.15 -11.57 -2.01
C THR A 59 0.34 -11.20 -3.25
N VAL A 60 0.64 -10.06 -3.85
CA VAL A 60 0.04 -9.52 -5.07
C VAL A 60 1.13 -9.37 -6.13
N GLY A 61 0.78 -9.48 -7.41
CA GLY A 61 1.75 -9.32 -8.49
C GLY A 61 2.18 -7.85 -8.64
N ILE A 62 3.43 -7.53 -8.26
CA ILE A 62 4.02 -6.17 -8.38
C ILE A 62 5.15 -6.14 -9.43
N GLY A 63 5.02 -6.93 -10.50
CA GLY A 63 5.97 -6.94 -11.62
C GLY A 63 7.41 -7.24 -11.18
N SER A 64 8.35 -6.39 -11.59
CA SER A 64 9.81 -6.50 -11.34
C SER A 64 10.26 -5.87 -10.01
N TRP A 65 9.35 -5.68 -9.06
CA TRP A 65 9.66 -5.08 -7.76
C TRP A 65 10.62 -5.97 -6.95
N LEU A 66 11.70 -5.35 -6.48
CA LEU A 66 12.77 -6.01 -5.71
C LEU A 66 12.73 -5.70 -4.22
N GLY A 67 11.95 -4.70 -3.80
CA GLY A 67 11.86 -4.26 -2.40
C GLY A 67 11.93 -2.75 -2.24
N LYS A 68 12.47 -2.29 -1.11
CA LYS A 68 12.52 -0.87 -0.76
C LYS A 68 13.89 -0.50 -0.20
N SER A 69 14.29 0.75 -0.39
CA SER A 69 15.42 1.36 0.31
C SER A 69 14.93 2.51 1.16
N PHE A 70 15.45 2.63 2.37
CA PHE A 70 15.05 3.64 3.35
C PHE A 70 16.23 4.50 3.76
N ASP A 71 15.96 5.78 4.01
CA ASP A 71 16.84 6.72 4.69
C ASP A 71 16.13 7.16 5.99
N ALA A 72 16.58 6.61 7.10
CA ALA A 72 15.99 6.89 8.42
C ALA A 72 16.21 8.35 8.86
N GLN A 73 17.31 9.00 8.43
CA GLN A 73 17.61 10.38 8.80
C GLN A 73 16.73 11.35 8.02
N ALA A 74 16.63 11.15 6.71
CA ALA A 74 15.77 11.96 5.85
C ALA A 74 14.28 11.64 6.02
N LYS A 75 13.95 10.50 6.66
CA LYS A 75 12.58 9.97 6.79
C LYS A 75 11.94 9.74 5.41
N THR A 76 12.72 9.21 4.49
CA THR A 76 12.31 8.96 3.11
C THR A 76 12.72 7.56 2.66
N GLY A 77 12.30 7.20 1.46
CA GLY A 77 12.79 6.03 0.77
C GLY A 77 12.26 5.93 -0.65
N VAL A 78 12.55 4.81 -1.29
CA VAL A 78 12.18 4.54 -2.69
C VAL A 78 11.93 3.05 -2.90
N ASN A 79 11.01 2.69 -3.80
CA ASN A 79 10.89 1.29 -4.23
C ASN A 79 12.01 0.96 -5.21
N ARG A 80 12.58 -0.22 -5.05
CA ARG A 80 13.60 -0.76 -5.96
C ARG A 80 12.94 -1.69 -6.96
N PHE A 81 13.15 -1.46 -8.25
CA PHE A 81 12.74 -2.38 -9.32
C PHE A 81 13.98 -2.85 -10.09
N ALA A 82 13.85 -3.93 -10.84
CA ALA A 82 14.97 -4.53 -11.57
C ALA A 82 15.65 -3.59 -12.57
N ASP A 83 14.93 -2.60 -13.10
CA ASP A 83 15.41 -1.66 -14.10
C ASP A 83 15.78 -0.28 -13.52
N SER A 84 15.00 0.24 -12.57
CA SER A 84 15.33 1.48 -11.86
C SER A 84 14.58 1.64 -10.54
N ASP A 85 15.12 2.47 -9.64
CA ASP A 85 14.41 2.93 -8.46
C ASP A 85 13.27 3.87 -8.85
N ARG A 86 12.09 3.67 -8.24
CA ARG A 86 10.84 4.36 -8.58
C ARG A 86 10.03 4.64 -7.34
N TYR A 87 9.14 5.63 -7.46
CA TYR A 87 8.12 5.93 -6.46
C TYR A 87 8.71 6.20 -5.09
N VAL A 88 9.20 7.43 -4.93
CA VAL A 88 9.71 7.92 -3.65
C VAL A 88 8.57 8.01 -2.63
N PHE A 89 8.91 7.90 -1.35
CA PHE A 89 7.94 7.97 -0.26
C PHE A 89 8.56 8.63 0.96
N THR A 90 7.71 9.14 1.85
CA THR A 90 8.09 9.53 3.21
C THR A 90 7.73 8.41 4.19
N VAL A 91 8.49 8.31 5.29
CA VAL A 91 8.25 7.33 6.35
C VAL A 91 8.09 7.99 7.71
N TYR A 92 7.08 7.56 8.46
CA TYR A 92 6.83 8.10 9.79
C TYR A 92 6.00 7.14 10.65
N PRO A 93 6.18 7.12 11.98
CA PRO A 93 5.29 6.39 12.85
C PRO A 93 3.91 7.06 12.89
N GLY A 94 2.85 6.26 13.05
CA GLY A 94 1.51 6.79 13.26
C GLY A 94 0.45 5.71 13.42
N LYS A 95 -0.79 6.17 13.57
CA LYS A 95 -1.95 5.30 13.74
C LYS A 95 -2.34 4.59 12.45
N GLY A 96 -2.54 3.28 12.53
CA GLY A 96 -3.06 2.45 11.46
C GLY A 96 -4.43 2.96 10.98
N LEU A 97 -4.65 2.92 9.67
CA LEU A 97 -5.81 3.44 8.98
C LEU A 97 -7.08 2.62 9.30
N THR A 98 -6.93 1.35 9.67
CA THR A 98 -8.06 0.43 9.91
C THR A 98 -8.32 0.11 11.38
N ASP A 99 -7.31 0.21 12.25
CA ASP A 99 -7.39 -0.34 13.62
C ASP A 99 -6.66 0.48 14.69
N SER A 100 -6.29 1.74 14.41
CA SER A 100 -5.71 2.69 15.38
C SER A 100 -4.45 2.20 16.15
N ARG A 101 -3.81 1.13 15.71
CA ARG A 101 -2.53 0.69 16.30
C ARG A 101 -1.38 1.54 15.83
N GLU A 102 -0.24 1.47 16.50
CA GLU A 102 0.97 2.09 15.96
C GLU A 102 1.52 1.25 14.81
N VAL A 103 1.85 1.92 13.70
CA VAL A 103 2.54 1.37 12.53
C VAL A 103 3.59 2.37 12.06
N ILE A 104 4.51 1.93 11.19
CA ILE A 104 5.25 2.86 10.34
C ILE A 104 4.46 3.01 9.04
N LYS A 105 4.13 4.25 8.68
CA LYS A 105 3.51 4.59 7.41
C LYS A 105 4.57 4.83 6.36
N ILE A 106 4.29 4.34 5.15
CA ILE A 106 5.01 4.64 3.92
C ILE A 106 4.04 5.41 3.03
N ASP A 107 4.27 6.70 2.88
CA ASP A 107 3.35 7.63 2.24
C ASP A 107 3.83 8.02 0.85
N TYR A 108 3.09 7.55 -0.15
CA TYR A 108 3.36 7.78 -1.56
C TYR A 108 2.77 9.08 -2.11
N ASN A 109 2.11 9.90 -1.29
CA ASN A 109 1.59 11.20 -1.71
C ASN A 109 2.71 12.23 -1.89
N GLN A 110 3.58 11.98 -2.87
CA GLN A 110 4.73 12.80 -3.21
C GLN A 110 4.48 13.54 -4.53
N PRO A 111 4.99 14.78 -4.69
CA PRO A 111 4.77 15.57 -5.90
C PRO A 111 5.21 14.88 -7.19
N THR A 112 6.31 14.12 -7.13
CA THR A 112 6.92 13.41 -8.27
C THR A 112 6.22 12.09 -8.62
N ASN A 113 5.36 11.58 -7.75
CA ASN A 113 4.67 10.31 -7.98
C ASN A 113 3.45 10.49 -8.89
N PRO A 114 3.11 9.47 -9.71
CA PRO A 114 1.90 9.45 -10.49
C PRO A 114 0.64 9.68 -9.63
N TRP A 115 -0.36 10.34 -10.21
CA TRP A 115 -1.58 10.74 -9.49
C TRP A 115 -2.29 9.57 -8.79
N TRP A 116 -2.30 8.39 -9.39
CA TRP A 116 -2.98 7.20 -8.85
C TRP A 116 -2.27 6.63 -7.62
N LEU A 117 -0.96 6.81 -7.50
CA LEU A 117 -0.17 6.25 -6.39
C LEU A 117 -0.35 7.08 -5.11
N LYS A 118 -0.80 8.33 -5.24
CA LYS A 118 -1.06 9.22 -4.09
C LYS A 118 -2.18 8.72 -3.18
N PHE A 119 -3.00 7.78 -3.65
CA PHE A 119 -4.01 7.10 -2.84
C PHE A 119 -3.45 5.89 -2.08
N VAL A 120 -2.16 5.56 -2.25
CA VAL A 120 -1.53 4.40 -1.61
C VAL A 120 -0.76 4.85 -0.37
N THR A 121 -1.00 4.14 0.73
CA THR A 121 -0.21 4.25 1.95
C THR A 121 0.09 2.83 2.40
N ASP A 122 1.36 2.43 2.41
CA ASP A 122 1.68 1.16 3.04
C ASP A 122 1.83 1.36 4.55
N GLU A 123 1.45 0.34 5.31
CA GLU A 123 1.65 0.28 6.76
C GLU A 123 2.57 -0.89 7.03
N ILE A 124 3.69 -0.67 7.73
CA ILE A 124 4.61 -1.75 8.09
C ILE A 124 4.72 -1.89 9.60
N VAL A 125 4.90 -3.13 10.03
CA VAL A 125 5.26 -3.52 11.39
C VAL A 125 6.49 -4.42 11.34
N GLN A 126 7.32 -4.37 12.37
CA GLN A 126 8.43 -5.28 12.53
C GLN A 126 7.92 -6.62 13.06
N VAL A 127 8.33 -7.70 12.41
CA VAL A 127 7.96 -9.09 12.80
C VAL A 127 9.16 -9.90 13.27
N ALA A 128 10.37 -9.50 12.88
CA ALA A 128 11.65 -10.00 13.41
C ALA A 128 12.75 -8.94 13.25
N PRO A 129 13.96 -9.11 13.82
CA PRO A 129 15.09 -8.21 13.56
C PRO A 129 15.33 -8.07 12.04
N ASP A 130 15.39 -6.82 11.56
CA ASP A 130 15.53 -6.48 10.14
C ASP A 130 14.48 -7.11 9.18
N GLU A 131 13.33 -7.54 9.71
CA GLU A 131 12.22 -8.10 8.91
C GLU A 131 10.90 -7.38 9.22
N TYR A 132 10.24 -6.92 8.16
CA TYR A 132 8.99 -6.18 8.25
C TYR A 132 7.90 -6.85 7.44
N LEU A 133 6.69 -6.84 7.99
CA LEU A 133 5.47 -7.18 7.28
C LEU A 133 4.71 -5.90 6.97
N GLY A 134 4.44 -5.70 5.70
CA GLY A 134 3.74 -4.55 5.17
C GLY A 134 2.36 -4.88 4.65
N LYS A 135 1.45 -3.93 4.84
CA LYS A 135 0.08 -3.95 4.38
C LYS A 135 -0.12 -2.82 3.37
N ILE A 136 -0.62 -3.13 2.19
CA ILE A 136 -0.84 -2.16 1.12
C ILE A 136 -2.24 -1.58 1.30
N GLN A 137 -2.36 -0.32 1.73
CA GLN A 137 -3.65 0.36 1.87
C GLN A 137 -3.90 1.28 0.68
N VAL A 138 -5.10 1.18 0.14
CA VAL A 138 -5.60 2.00 -0.97
C VAL A 138 -6.76 2.84 -0.47
N ASN A 139 -6.57 4.16 -0.51
CA ASN A 139 -7.47 5.18 0.04
C ASN A 139 -8.21 5.92 -1.10
N VAL A 140 -9.06 5.21 -1.83
CA VAL A 140 -9.83 5.81 -2.95
C VAL A 140 -10.95 6.72 -2.45
N LEU A 141 -11.56 6.39 -1.31
CA LEU A 141 -12.60 7.19 -0.68
C LEU A 141 -12.14 7.68 0.69
N PRO A 142 -12.35 8.97 1.03
CA PRO A 142 -12.02 9.49 2.35
C PRO A 142 -12.66 8.66 3.46
N GLY A 143 -11.86 8.19 4.41
CA GLY A 143 -12.33 7.42 5.57
C GLY A 143 -12.62 5.93 5.31
N LEU A 144 -12.39 5.41 4.10
CA LEU A 144 -12.60 4.00 3.75
C LEU A 144 -11.32 3.38 3.17
N PRO A 145 -10.26 3.19 3.99
CA PRO A 145 -9.07 2.49 3.56
C PRO A 145 -9.41 1.04 3.20
N MET A 146 -8.87 0.56 2.09
CA MET A 146 -9.00 -0.83 1.66
C MET A 146 -7.64 -1.49 1.58
N THR A 147 -7.53 -2.68 2.16
CA THR A 147 -6.29 -3.46 2.09
C THR A 147 -6.24 -4.22 0.77
N TYR A 148 -5.26 -3.91 -0.07
CA TYR A 148 -5.09 -4.59 -1.35
C TYR A 148 -4.32 -5.92 -1.20
N GLY A 149 -3.36 -5.98 -0.27
CA GLY A 149 -2.55 -7.15 -0.03
C GLY A 149 -1.41 -6.89 0.95
N TYR A 150 -0.45 -7.80 1.00
CA TYR A 150 0.71 -7.73 1.88
C TYR A 150 2.01 -7.82 1.10
N PHE A 151 3.07 -7.34 1.73
CA PHE A 151 4.44 -7.57 1.31
C PHE A 151 5.35 -7.80 2.51
N ARG A 152 6.47 -8.47 2.31
CA ARG A 152 7.55 -8.58 3.29
C ARG A 152 8.77 -7.83 2.81
N LEU A 153 9.52 -7.30 3.78
CA LEU A 153 10.81 -6.68 3.57
C LEU A 153 11.82 -7.37 4.48
N LYS A 154 12.89 -7.89 3.88
CA LYS A 154 13.96 -8.56 4.60
C LYS A 154 15.32 -8.08 4.10
N LYS A 155 16.22 -7.80 5.03
CA LYS A 155 17.57 -7.35 4.71
C LYS A 155 18.41 -8.46 4.09
#